data_AF-A0A8T6V999-F1
#
_entry.id   AF-A0A8T6V999-F1
#
_cell.length_a   1.000
_cell.length_b   1.000
_cell.length_c   1.000
_cell.angle_alpha   90.00
_cell.angle_beta   90.00
_cell.angle_gamma   90.00
#
_symmetry.space_group_name_H-M   'P 1'
#
loop_
_entity.id
_entity.type
_entity.pdbx_description
1 polymer ?
#
loop_
_entity_poly.entity_id
_entity_poly.type
_entity_poly.pdbx_seq_one_letter_code
_entity_poly.pdbx_strand_id
1 'polypeptide(L)'
;LELTVPYIAKLAVDKYIYPSWRIAQVPDNETEKTLLFKIKDAYPSLVVPLEDGSYLIDMSEIDNEDRHNLEKLGLVSDERYLAINQNNLSEQDYKKVKTIVTNNKNIFKQTGDYDFISYSSLGELN
;
A
#
# COMPACT_ATOMS: atom_id res chain seq x y z
N LEU A 1 11.16 24.26 -3.93
CA LEU A 1 10.77 22.90 -4.36
C LEU A 1 11.68 21.81 -3.80
N GLU A 2 12.79 22.12 -3.10
CA GLU A 2 13.68 21.10 -2.49
C GLU A 2 13.19 20.48 -1.16
N LEU A 3 11.89 20.59 -0.83
CA LEU A 3 11.36 20.19 0.49
C LEU A 3 10.33 19.05 0.42
N THR A 4 9.97 18.56 -0.77
CA THR A 4 8.90 17.59 -0.98
C THR A 4 9.33 16.16 -0.61
N VAL A 5 10.49 15.72 -1.11
CA VAL A 5 11.08 14.40 -0.80
C VAL A 5 11.44 14.26 0.68
N PRO A 6 12.12 15.24 1.32
CA PRO A 6 12.41 15.15 2.75
C PRO A 6 11.15 15.11 3.61
N TYR A 7 10.03 15.71 3.19
CA TYR A 7 8.80 15.72 3.99
C TYR A 7 8.04 14.40 3.92
N ILE A 8 7.93 13.74 2.76
CA ILE A 8 7.36 12.38 2.68
C ILE A 8 8.28 11.38 3.37
N ALA A 9 9.60 11.46 3.13
CA ALA A 9 10.55 10.62 3.82
C ALA A 9 10.53 10.86 5.33
N LYS A 10 10.39 12.11 5.79
CA LYS A 10 10.26 12.45 7.21
C LYS A 10 8.92 12.00 7.79
N LEU A 11 7.79 12.10 7.07
CA LEU A 11 6.54 11.49 7.52
C LEU A 11 6.67 9.97 7.60
N ALA A 12 7.37 9.34 6.66
CA ALA A 12 7.65 7.91 6.69
C ALA A 12 8.57 7.52 7.84
N VAL A 13 9.61 8.29 8.13
CA VAL A 13 10.53 8.06 9.26
C VAL A 13 9.87 8.36 10.60
N ASP A 14 9.20 9.51 10.72
CA ASP A 14 8.54 9.97 11.95
C ASP A 14 7.30 9.14 12.30
N LYS A 15 6.64 8.51 11.31
CA LYS A 15 5.48 7.61 11.52
C LYS A 15 5.78 6.12 11.27
N TYR A 16 7.03 5.69 11.11
CA TYR A 16 7.37 4.29 10.78
C TYR A 16 6.65 3.74 9.53
N ILE A 17 6.42 4.57 8.51
CA ILE A 17 5.83 4.14 7.24
C ILE A 17 6.90 3.42 6.40
N TYR A 18 7.23 2.21 6.81
CA TYR A 18 7.89 1.24 5.96
C TYR A 18 6.92 0.88 4.82
N PRO A 19 7.37 0.73 3.57
CA PRO A 19 6.53 0.25 2.47
C PRO A 19 6.17 -1.23 2.75
N SER A 20 5.18 -1.44 3.60
CA SER A 20 4.69 -2.76 4.03
C SER A 20 3.61 -3.30 3.11
N TRP A 21 3.03 -2.44 2.26
CA TRP A 21 1.93 -2.83 1.41
C TRP A 21 2.43 -3.58 0.18
N ARG A 22 1.72 -4.63 -0.22
CA ARG A 22 2.00 -5.43 -1.43
C ARG A 22 0.71 -5.66 -2.20
N ILE A 23 0.81 -5.85 -3.52
CA ILE A 23 -0.35 -6.20 -4.33
C ILE A 23 -0.47 -7.71 -4.42
N ALA A 24 -1.64 -8.26 -4.11
CA ALA A 24 -2.00 -9.65 -4.34
C ALA A 24 -2.95 -9.77 -5.52
N GLN A 25 -2.56 -10.53 -6.54
CA GLN A 25 -3.47 -10.91 -7.61
C GLN A 25 -4.25 -12.17 -7.23
N VAL A 26 -5.51 -12.25 -7.64
CA VAL A 26 -6.32 -13.45 -7.44
C VAL A 26 -5.76 -14.56 -8.32
N PRO A 27 -5.22 -15.65 -7.75
CA PRO A 27 -4.65 -16.73 -8.54
C PRO A 27 -5.76 -17.59 -9.17
N ASP A 28 -5.45 -18.24 -10.29
CA ASP A 28 -6.35 -19.23 -10.92
C ASP A 28 -6.42 -20.53 -10.11
N ASN A 29 -5.41 -20.81 -9.29
CA ASN A 29 -5.38 -21.99 -8.42
C ASN A 29 -6.37 -21.83 -7.27
N GLU A 30 -7.38 -22.72 -7.20
CA GLU A 30 -8.43 -22.66 -6.18
C GLU A 30 -7.93 -22.79 -4.74
N THR A 31 -6.82 -23.50 -4.49
CA THR A 31 -6.23 -23.60 -3.15
C THR A 31 -5.62 -22.27 -2.72
N GLU A 32 -4.85 -21.65 -3.61
CA GLU A 32 -4.20 -20.35 -3.36
C GLU A 32 -5.24 -19.23 -3.24
N LYS A 33 -6.28 -19.29 -4.07
CA LYS A 33 -7.41 -18.36 -4.02
C LYS A 33 -8.19 -18.47 -2.71
N THR A 34 -8.41 -19.69 -2.22
CA THR A 34 -9.01 -19.93 -0.90
C THR A 34 -8.15 -19.32 0.21
N LEU A 35 -6.82 -19.46 0.14
CA LEU A 35 -5.92 -18.82 1.09
C LEU A 35 -6.04 -17.29 1.04
N LEU A 36 -5.99 -16.69 -0.15
CA LEU A 36 -6.12 -15.24 -0.31
C LEU A 36 -7.44 -14.71 0.26
N PHE A 37 -8.55 -15.43 0.04
CA PHE A 37 -9.84 -15.04 0.61
C PHE A 37 -9.91 -15.24 2.13
N LYS A 38 -9.27 -16.28 2.67
CA LYS A 38 -9.09 -16.42 4.13
C LYS A 38 -8.37 -15.19 4.71
N ILE A 39 -7.29 -14.72 4.06
CA ILE A 39 -6.57 -13.50 4.50
C ILE A 39 -7.49 -12.28 4.45
N LYS A 40 -8.21 -12.10 3.34
CA LYS A 40 -9.17 -10.99 3.19
C LYS A 40 -10.22 -10.97 4.30
N ASP A 41 -10.73 -12.14 4.68
CA ASP A 41 -11.79 -12.25 5.69
C ASP A 41 -11.23 -12.16 7.13
N ALA A 42 -9.99 -12.61 7.36
CA ALA A 42 -9.33 -12.53 8.66
C ALA A 42 -8.79 -11.13 8.98
N TYR A 43 -8.34 -10.39 7.96
CA TYR A 43 -7.73 -9.05 8.11
C TYR A 43 -8.44 -7.99 7.25
N PRO A 44 -9.75 -7.77 7.42
CA PRO A 44 -10.52 -6.89 6.53
C PRO A 44 -10.03 -5.43 6.57
N SER A 45 -9.39 -4.99 7.65
CA SER A 45 -8.83 -3.63 7.76
C SER A 45 -7.49 -3.46 7.04
N LEU A 46 -6.80 -4.55 6.71
CA LEU A 46 -5.49 -4.56 6.06
C LEU A 46 -5.57 -4.82 4.56
N VAL A 47 -6.77 -5.09 4.04
CA VAL A 47 -6.98 -5.52 2.65
C VAL A 47 -7.89 -4.52 1.95
N VAL A 48 -7.32 -3.84 0.95
CA VAL A 48 -8.02 -2.84 0.14
C VAL A 48 -8.20 -3.38 -1.28
N PRO A 49 -9.45 -3.50 -1.79
CA PRO A 49 -9.68 -3.94 -3.16
C PRO A 49 -9.17 -2.91 -4.17
N LEU A 50 -8.63 -3.40 -5.28
CA LEU A 50 -8.22 -2.60 -6.45
C LEU A 50 -9.22 -2.80 -7.60
N GLU A 51 -9.25 -1.84 -8.53
CA GLU A 51 -10.22 -1.82 -9.64
C GLU A 51 -10.08 -3.01 -10.60
N ASP A 52 -8.87 -3.56 -10.72
CA ASP A 52 -8.57 -4.73 -11.56
C ASP A 52 -8.91 -6.07 -10.89
N GLY A 53 -9.55 -6.04 -9.71
CA GLY A 53 -9.89 -7.23 -8.94
C GLY A 53 -8.76 -7.78 -8.08
N SER A 54 -7.58 -7.15 -8.11
CA SER A 54 -6.49 -7.46 -7.16
C SER A 54 -6.71 -6.78 -5.80
N TYR A 55 -5.82 -7.03 -4.86
CA TYR A 55 -5.87 -6.46 -3.52
C TYR A 55 -4.56 -5.78 -3.15
N LEU A 56 -4.64 -4.62 -2.52
CA LEU A 56 -3.53 -3.98 -1.82
C LEU A 56 -3.58 -4.42 -0.35
N ILE A 57 -2.53 -5.11 0.11
CA ILE A 57 -2.49 -5.77 1.42
C ILE A 57 -1.39 -5.17 2.28
N ASP A 58 -1.71 -4.68 3.48
CA ASP A 58 -0.72 -4.25 4.47
C ASP A 58 -0.10 -5.48 5.15
N MET A 59 1.17 -5.74 4.88
CA MET A 59 1.86 -6.92 5.41
C MET A 59 2.40 -6.70 6.83
N SER A 60 2.27 -5.50 7.41
CA SER A 60 2.87 -5.15 8.71
C SER A 60 2.16 -5.78 9.90
N GLU A 61 0.84 -5.93 9.81
CA GLU A 61 -0.02 -6.44 10.89
C GLU A 61 -0.57 -7.86 10.61
N ILE A 62 -0.25 -8.45 9.45
CA ILE A 62 -0.54 -9.87 9.17
C ILE A 62 0.38 -10.74 10.02
N ASP A 63 -0.18 -11.83 10.57
CA ASP A 63 0.61 -12.75 11.38
C ASP A 63 1.73 -13.42 10.58
N ASN A 64 2.75 -13.92 11.29
CA ASN A 64 3.96 -14.41 10.65
C ASN A 64 3.73 -15.63 9.75
N GLU A 65 2.78 -16.50 10.07
CA GLU A 65 2.49 -17.72 9.30
C GLU A 65 1.78 -17.36 8.00
N ASP A 66 0.72 -16.56 8.09
CA ASP A 66 -0.05 -16.12 6.95
C ASP A 66 0.79 -15.22 6.02
N ARG A 67 1.63 -14.33 6.58
CA ARG A 67 2.63 -13.57 5.81
C ARG A 67 3.60 -14.49 5.09
N HIS A 68 4.18 -15.46 5.78
CA HIS A 68 5.12 -16.41 5.17
C HIS A 68 4.47 -17.19 4.02
N ASN A 69 3.22 -17.63 4.18
CA ASN A 69 2.49 -18.37 3.16
C ASN A 69 2.23 -17.51 1.91
N LEU A 70 1.78 -16.27 2.09
CA LEU A 70 1.59 -15.31 0.99
C LEU A 70 2.89 -15.12 0.17
N GLU A 71 4.02 -14.96 0.86
CA GLU A 71 5.32 -14.75 0.23
C GLU A 71 5.85 -16.01 -0.45
N LYS A 72 5.82 -17.15 0.24
CA LYS A 72 6.36 -18.43 -0.26
C LYS A 72 5.62 -18.92 -1.50
N LEU A 73 4.31 -18.66 -1.57
CA LEU A 73 3.47 -19.04 -2.70
C LEU A 73 3.45 -17.98 -3.81
N GLY A 74 4.14 -16.84 -3.64
CA GLY A 74 4.16 -15.76 -4.63
C GLY A 74 2.81 -15.08 -4.83
N LEU A 75 1.94 -15.09 -3.82
CA LEU A 75 0.60 -14.50 -3.89
C LEU A 75 0.60 -12.99 -3.72
N VAL A 76 1.74 -12.41 -3.34
CA VAL A 76 1.95 -10.96 -3.21
C VAL A 76 3.16 -10.53 -4.04
N SER A 77 3.08 -9.36 -4.67
CA SER A 77 4.11 -8.79 -5.55
C SER A 77 5.42 -8.54 -4.83
N ASP A 78 6.59 -8.83 -5.41
CA ASP A 78 7.90 -8.42 -4.84
C ASP A 78 8.05 -6.92 -4.64
N GLU A 79 7.42 -6.15 -5.54
CA GLU A 79 7.28 -4.70 -5.39
C GLU A 79 6.50 -4.37 -4.11
N ARG A 80 6.95 -3.32 -3.43
CA ARG A 80 6.35 -2.82 -2.21
C ARG A 80 5.73 -1.45 -2.47
N TYR A 81 4.75 -1.09 -1.65
CA TYR A 81 3.99 0.13 -1.83
C TYR A 81 3.96 0.91 -0.53
N LEU A 82 3.99 2.23 -0.70
CA LEU A 82 3.57 3.17 0.32
C LEU A 82 2.08 3.42 0.09
N ALA A 83 1.24 3.17 1.09
CA ALA A 83 -0.19 3.48 1.03
C ALA A 83 -0.54 4.49 2.13
N ILE A 84 -1.34 5.49 1.78
CA ILE A 84 -1.73 6.59 2.65
C ILE A 84 -3.25 6.62 2.72
N ASN A 85 -3.81 6.25 3.88
CA ASN A 85 -5.23 6.42 4.15
C ASN A 85 -5.52 7.89 4.45
N GLN A 86 -6.26 8.55 3.57
CA GLN A 86 -6.59 9.97 3.68
C GLN A 86 -7.42 10.30 4.93
N ASN A 87 -8.22 9.35 5.43
CA ASN A 87 -9.07 9.55 6.61
C ASN A 87 -8.27 9.55 7.92
N ASN A 88 -7.06 9.00 7.91
CA ASN A 88 -6.18 8.96 9.08
C ASN A 88 -5.30 10.22 9.20
N LEU A 89 -5.46 11.19 8.29
CA LEU A 89 -4.67 12.41 8.26
C LEU A 89 -5.35 13.54 9.04
N SER A 90 -4.54 14.33 9.75
CA SER A 90 -5.00 15.64 10.25
C SER A 90 -5.32 16.56 9.08
N GLU A 91 -6.13 17.62 9.30
CA GLU A 91 -6.48 18.57 8.23
C GLU A 91 -5.23 19.20 7.59
N GLN A 92 -4.20 19.49 8.40
CA GLN A 92 -2.94 20.04 7.91
C GLN A 92 -2.17 19.03 7.06
N ASP A 93 -2.08 17.78 7.51
CA ASP A 93 -1.39 16.72 6.76
C ASP A 93 -2.13 16.37 5.47
N TYR A 94 -3.46 16.31 5.51
CA TYR A 94 -4.29 16.06 4.35
C TYR A 94 -4.02 17.09 3.24
N LYS A 95 -4.00 18.39 3.56
CA LYS A 95 -3.69 19.45 2.59
C LYS A 95 -2.31 19.27 1.96
N LYS A 96 -1.30 18.90 2.76
CA LYS A 96 0.06 18.67 2.27
C LYS A 96 0.14 17.43 1.38
N VAL A 97 -0.34 16.27 1.87
CA VAL A 97 -0.36 15.01 1.11
C VAL A 97 -1.10 15.20 -0.21
N LYS A 98 -2.29 15.81 -0.18
CA LYS A 98 -3.08 16.09 -1.38
C LYS A 98 -2.33 16.94 -2.40
N THR A 99 -1.55 17.93 -1.94
CA THR A 99 -0.70 18.73 -2.82
C THR A 99 0.37 17.88 -3.49
N ILE A 100 1.05 17.00 -2.74
CA ILE A 100 2.11 16.14 -3.25
C ILE A 100 1.55 15.12 -4.26
N VAL A 101 0.45 14.45 -3.92
CA VAL A 101 -0.26 13.52 -4.81
C VAL A 101 -0.72 14.25 -6.08
N THR A 102 -1.26 15.47 -5.96
CA THR A 102 -1.72 16.24 -7.12
C THR A 102 -0.58 16.63 -8.07
N ASN A 103 0.60 16.95 -7.53
CA ASN A 103 1.76 17.30 -8.34
C ASN A 103 2.42 16.08 -9.00
N ASN A 104 2.18 14.88 -8.47
CA ASN A 104 2.83 13.64 -8.87
C ASN A 104 1.79 12.57 -9.30
N LYS A 105 0.66 12.99 -9.90
CA LYS A 105 -0.47 12.10 -10.26
C LYS A 105 -0.11 10.95 -11.20
N ASN A 106 0.97 11.07 -11.95
CA ASN A 106 1.43 10.05 -12.89
C ASN A 106 2.04 8.82 -12.20
N ILE A 107 2.53 8.97 -10.96
CA ILE A 107 3.17 7.89 -10.19
C ILE A 107 2.32 7.42 -8.98
N PHE A 108 1.33 8.22 -8.57
CA PHE A 108 0.34 7.79 -7.59
C PHE A 108 -0.84 7.10 -8.26
N LYS A 109 -1.33 6.04 -7.61
CA LYS A 109 -2.62 5.41 -7.88
C LYS A 109 -3.57 5.70 -6.70
N GLN A 110 -4.86 5.66 -6.97
CA GLN A 110 -5.90 5.87 -5.96
C GLN A 110 -6.87 4.70 -5.95
N THR A 111 -7.26 4.25 -4.75
CA THR A 111 -8.38 3.30 -4.54
C THR A 111 -9.12 3.69 -3.27
N GLY A 112 -10.43 3.92 -3.35
CA GLY A 112 -11.21 4.43 -2.21
C GLY A 112 -10.54 5.64 -1.54
N ASP A 113 -10.29 5.52 -0.23
CA ASP A 113 -9.65 6.54 0.61
C ASP A 113 -8.12 6.44 0.64
N TYR A 114 -7.51 5.61 -0.21
CA TYR A 114 -6.07 5.38 -0.25
C TYR A 114 -5.44 5.99 -1.50
N ASP A 115 -4.38 6.77 -1.29
CA ASP A 115 -3.37 7.04 -2.32
C ASP A 115 -2.19 6.10 -2.10
N PHE A 116 -1.67 5.49 -3.16
CA PHE A 116 -0.52 4.59 -3.07
C PHE A 116 0.46 4.75 -4.22
N ILE A 117 1.72 4.47 -3.94
CA ILE A 117 2.86 4.61 -4.87
C ILE A 117 3.81 3.43 -4.67
N SER A 118 4.39 2.90 -5.75
CA SER A 118 5.39 1.85 -5.64
C SER A 118 6.67 2.40 -5.01
N TYR A 119 7.38 1.55 -4.27
CA TYR A 119 8.63 1.94 -3.64
C TYR A 119 9.66 2.37 -4.67
N SER A 120 9.70 1.68 -5.81
CA SER A 120 10.53 2.02 -6.97
C SER A 120 10.32 3.46 -7.48
N SER A 121 9.08 3.97 -7.45
CA SER A 121 8.73 5.30 -7.98
C SER A 121 8.83 6.42 -6.94
N LEU A 122 9.15 6.12 -5.68
CA LEU A 122 9.40 7.17 -4.67
C LEU A 122 10.55 8.10 -5.05
N GLY A 123 11.54 7.61 -5.81
CA GLY A 123 12.65 8.43 -6.32
C GLY A 123 12.24 9.48 -7.36
N GLU A 124 11.03 9.39 -7.90
CA GLU A 124 10.49 10.31 -8.92
C GLU A 124 9.68 11.47 -8.31
N LEU A 125 9.52 11.50 -6.98
CA LEU A 125 8.78 12.56 -6.29
C LEU A 125 9.50 13.91 -6.44
N ASN A 126 8.78 14.90 -7.00
CA ASN A 126 9.23 16.28 -7.13
C ASN A 126 8.39 17.23 -6.26
#